data_AF-A0A7C2B493-F1
#
_entry.id   AF-A0A7C2B493-F1
#
_cell.length_a   1.000
_cell.length_b   1.000
_cell.length_c   1.000
_cell.angle_alpha   90.00
_cell.angle_beta   90.00
_cell.angle_gamma   90.00
#
_symmetry.space_group_name_H-M   'P 1'
#
loop_
_entity.id
_entity.type
_entity.pdbx_description
1 polymer ?
#
loop_
_entity_poly.entity_id
_entity_poly.type
_entity_poly.pdbx_seq_one_letter_code
_entity_poly.pdbx_strand_id
1 'polypeptide(L)'
;LTPEAFPESNFVPITSKQRLPRNVDEAELLEEEQRVAEVATKFLQAAEMVAGTGIRRIPDEKERHEFFTQVCTEELARVYEATVHNLQSTYDTHIRNTVLEGRDPRLPRLRGHISGALHLLQAVTYLAHFVERHEAAFRRSAGATSIGDLVERSEVERVAIHSFLLWAHRILQSGVGLAEELLPAYSNLQELALELPDGVALHARPAALIVGIVNHYGTPVELELGGRRCNAGSILELLVTVGSNPDERRFLFRGDSRPLGDIQLLFQSALGEKGLSALPRQLQYLREE
;
A
#
# COMPACT_ATOMS: atom_id res chain seq x y z
N LEU A 1 31.68 -23.38 57.47
CA LEU A 1 30.64 -22.61 56.76
C LEU A 1 29.83 -23.60 55.93
N THR A 2 28.77 -24.13 56.52
CA THR A 2 27.77 -24.97 55.84
C THR A 2 26.78 -24.08 55.09
N PRO A 3 26.35 -24.42 53.86
CA PRO A 3 25.33 -23.63 53.17
C PRO A 3 24.00 -23.74 53.92
N GLU A 4 23.35 -22.62 54.18
CA GLU A 4 21.98 -22.60 54.70
C GLU A 4 21.05 -23.33 53.73
N ALA A 5 20.43 -24.41 54.21
CA ALA A 5 19.42 -25.14 53.45
C ALA A 5 18.11 -24.33 53.49
N PHE A 6 17.62 -23.91 52.32
CA PHE A 6 16.33 -23.24 52.18
C PHE A 6 15.20 -24.24 52.47
N PRO A 7 14.34 -23.99 53.48
CA PRO A 7 13.29 -24.92 53.85
C PRO A 7 12.20 -25.00 52.75
N GLU A 8 11.78 -26.22 52.40
CA GLU A 8 10.79 -26.51 51.35
C GLU A 8 9.41 -25.86 51.59
N SER A 9 9.15 -25.39 52.82
CA SER A 9 7.94 -24.63 53.18
C SER A 9 7.82 -23.27 52.47
N ASN A 10 8.88 -22.80 51.81
CA ASN A 10 8.86 -21.55 51.05
C ASN A 10 8.35 -21.70 49.60
N PHE A 11 8.05 -22.92 49.14
CA PHE A 11 7.54 -23.14 47.79
C PHE A 11 6.02 -23.32 47.79
N VAL A 12 5.31 -22.40 47.12
CA VAL A 12 3.87 -22.50 46.90
C VAL A 12 3.59 -23.68 45.95
N PRO A 13 2.61 -24.56 46.24
CA PRO A 13 2.28 -25.66 45.35
C PRO A 13 1.81 -25.10 44.00
N ILE A 14 2.48 -25.50 42.93
CA ILE A 14 2.16 -25.11 41.56
C ILE A 14 0.79 -25.70 41.21
N THR A 15 -0.26 -24.91 41.37
CA THR A 15 -1.58 -25.20 40.83
C THR A 15 -1.46 -25.30 39.31
N SER A 16 -1.81 -26.49 38.80
CA SER A 16 -2.05 -26.86 37.40
C SER A 16 -1.47 -25.91 36.35
N LYS A 17 -0.44 -26.37 35.61
CA LYS A 17 -0.04 -25.79 34.32
C LYS A 17 -1.27 -25.63 33.42
N GLN A 18 -1.88 -24.45 33.42
CA GLN A 18 -2.75 -24.03 32.33
C GLN A 18 -1.85 -24.00 31.10
N ARG A 19 -1.97 -25.03 30.26
CA ARG A 19 -1.31 -25.03 28.95
C ARG A 19 -1.97 -23.94 28.15
N LEU A 20 -1.17 -22.96 27.74
CA LEU A 20 -1.59 -22.01 26.72
C LEU A 20 -2.09 -22.81 25.49
N PRO A 21 -3.15 -22.36 24.83
CA PRO A 21 -3.59 -22.94 23.57
C PRO A 21 -2.40 -23.04 22.60
N ARG A 22 -2.33 -24.12 21.80
CA ARG A 22 -1.32 -24.27 20.75
C ARG A 22 -1.75 -23.48 19.52
N ASN A 23 -1.77 -22.15 19.63
CA ASN A 23 -2.18 -21.24 18.55
C ASN A 23 -1.13 -20.15 18.25
N VAL A 24 0.11 -20.32 18.72
CA VAL A 24 1.20 -19.37 18.47
C VAL A 24 1.44 -19.19 16.97
N ASP A 25 1.46 -20.29 16.22
CA ASP A 25 1.71 -20.30 14.78
C ASP A 25 0.48 -19.82 13.97
N GLU A 26 -0.74 -19.92 14.51
CA GLU A 26 -1.96 -19.51 13.80
C GLU A 26 -2.05 -17.98 13.66
N ALA A 27 -1.61 -17.23 14.67
CA ALA A 27 -1.60 -15.77 14.61
C ALA A 27 -0.58 -15.24 13.59
N GLU A 28 0.62 -15.83 13.54
CA GLU A 28 1.65 -15.52 12.54
C GLU A 28 1.16 -15.85 11.12
N LEU A 29 0.55 -17.03 10.90
CA LEU A 29 0.02 -17.41 9.59
C LEU A 29 -1.05 -16.44 9.08
N LEU A 30 -2.01 -16.05 9.93
CA LEU A 30 -3.02 -15.07 9.54
C LEU A 30 -2.37 -13.70 9.23
N GLU A 31 -1.30 -13.33 9.95
CA GLU A 31 -0.54 -12.11 9.65
C GLU A 31 0.11 -12.20 8.26
N GLU A 32 0.79 -13.29 7.95
CA GLU A 32 1.40 -13.54 6.64
C GLU A 32 0.36 -13.50 5.50
N GLU A 33 -0.81 -14.12 5.68
CA GLU A 33 -1.89 -14.09 4.68
C GLU A 33 -2.37 -12.66 4.39
N GLN A 34 -2.57 -11.85 5.43
CA GLN A 34 -2.95 -10.46 5.21
C GLN A 34 -1.84 -9.67 4.51
N ARG A 35 -0.56 -9.91 4.84
CA ARG A 35 0.56 -9.26 4.15
C ARG A 35 0.59 -9.61 2.66
N VAL A 36 0.18 -10.82 2.28
CA VAL A 36 -0.02 -11.19 0.88
C VAL A 36 -1.14 -10.35 0.23
N ALA A 37 -2.29 -10.21 0.89
CA ALA A 37 -3.39 -9.38 0.39
C ALA A 37 -3.00 -7.90 0.26
N GLU A 38 -2.23 -7.37 1.21
CA GLU A 38 -1.68 -6.02 1.19
C GLU A 38 -0.74 -5.83 -0.02
N VAL A 39 0.18 -6.77 -0.25
CA VAL A 39 1.10 -6.75 -1.39
C VAL A 39 0.35 -6.83 -2.72
N ALA A 40 -0.67 -7.68 -2.83
CA ALA A 40 -1.51 -7.76 -4.02
C ALA A 40 -2.22 -6.43 -4.28
N THR A 41 -2.76 -5.79 -3.24
CA THR A 41 -3.42 -4.47 -3.35
C THR A 41 -2.43 -3.39 -3.80
N LYS A 42 -1.25 -3.31 -3.16
CA LYS A 42 -0.18 -2.39 -3.55
C LYS A 42 0.30 -2.61 -4.98
N PHE A 43 0.32 -3.87 -5.46
CA PHE A 43 0.64 -4.18 -6.85
C PHE A 43 -0.38 -3.60 -7.81
N LEU A 44 -1.68 -3.76 -7.54
CA LEU A 44 -2.74 -3.21 -8.37
C LEU A 44 -2.67 -1.69 -8.43
N GLN A 45 -2.44 -1.02 -7.29
CA GLN A 45 -2.24 0.42 -7.22
C GLN A 45 -1.03 0.90 -8.03
N ALA A 46 0.10 0.19 -7.95
CA ALA A 46 1.29 0.51 -8.74
C ALA A 46 1.04 0.35 -10.26
N ALA A 47 0.31 -0.70 -10.64
CA ALA A 47 -0.06 -0.94 -12.04
C ALA A 47 -1.00 0.15 -12.57
N GLU A 48 -1.97 0.58 -11.77
CA GLU A 48 -2.90 1.67 -12.09
C GLU A 48 -2.18 3.01 -12.20
N MET A 49 -1.30 3.35 -11.25
CA MET A 49 -0.50 4.57 -11.27
C MET A 49 0.30 4.71 -12.58
N VAL A 50 0.98 3.64 -13.02
CA VAL A 50 1.73 3.67 -14.28
C VAL A 50 0.80 3.66 -15.49
N ALA A 51 -0.34 2.97 -15.44
CA ALA A 51 -1.33 3.01 -16.52
C ALA A 51 -1.97 4.40 -16.69
N GLY A 52 -2.23 5.10 -15.58
CA GLY A 52 -2.80 6.46 -15.55
C GLY A 52 -1.94 7.52 -16.24
N THR A 53 -0.67 7.22 -16.51
CA THR A 53 0.20 8.08 -17.34
C THR A 53 -0.22 8.15 -18.81
N GLY A 54 -1.04 7.21 -19.28
CA GLY A 54 -1.40 7.11 -20.70
C GLY A 54 -0.24 6.65 -21.60
N ILE A 55 0.80 6.03 -21.03
CA ILE A 55 1.99 5.56 -21.75
C ILE A 55 1.63 4.69 -22.96
N ARG A 56 2.19 5.07 -24.11
CA ARG A 56 2.03 4.38 -25.38
C ARG A 56 3.28 4.55 -26.24
N ARG A 57 3.30 3.90 -27.40
CA ARG A 57 4.31 4.23 -28.42
C ARG A 57 4.00 5.60 -29.01
N ILE A 58 5.01 6.46 -29.04
CA ILE A 58 4.94 7.85 -29.53
C ILE A 58 6.06 8.02 -30.57
N PRO A 59 5.75 7.83 -31.87
CA PRO A 59 6.75 7.93 -32.95
C PRO A 59 7.22 9.36 -33.19
N ASP A 60 6.31 10.33 -33.10
CA ASP A 60 6.63 11.74 -33.31
C ASP A 60 7.54 12.26 -32.19
N GLU A 61 8.60 12.95 -32.58
CA GLU A 61 9.61 13.45 -31.64
C GLU A 61 9.10 14.58 -30.76
N LYS A 62 8.32 15.49 -31.34
CA LYS A 62 7.79 16.64 -30.61
C LYS A 62 6.74 16.19 -29.59
N GLU A 63 5.82 15.32 -30.00
CA GLU A 63 4.83 14.70 -29.11
C GLU A 63 5.51 13.90 -28.00
N ARG A 64 6.59 13.17 -28.31
CA ARG A 64 7.35 12.41 -27.32
C ARG A 64 8.03 13.30 -26.30
N HIS A 65 8.60 14.42 -26.72
CA HIS A 65 9.21 15.39 -25.84
C HIS A 65 8.16 16.05 -24.92
N GLU A 66 7.02 16.45 -25.47
CA GLU A 66 5.88 16.96 -24.68
C GLU A 66 5.40 15.93 -23.64
N PHE A 67 5.27 14.67 -24.04
CA PHE A 67 4.92 13.59 -23.11
C PHE A 67 5.99 13.38 -22.03
N PHE A 68 7.28 13.36 -22.42
CA PHE A 68 8.39 13.17 -21.50
C PHE A 68 8.40 14.25 -20.40
N THR A 69 8.24 15.51 -20.79
CA THR A 69 8.24 16.63 -19.83
C THR A 69 7.03 16.66 -18.90
N GLN A 70 5.95 15.95 -19.24
CA GLN A 70 4.75 15.85 -18.41
C GLN A 70 4.76 14.63 -17.48
N VAL A 71 5.33 13.50 -17.94
CA VAL A 71 5.20 12.20 -17.26
C VAL A 71 6.52 11.66 -16.72
N CYS A 72 7.65 12.04 -17.31
CA CYS A 72 8.98 11.53 -16.98
C CYS A 72 9.89 12.62 -16.39
N THR A 73 9.34 13.58 -15.64
CA THR A 73 10.18 14.45 -14.81
C THR A 73 10.92 13.61 -13.78
N GLU A 74 12.11 14.04 -13.33
CA GLU A 74 12.87 13.31 -12.30
C GLU A 74 12.02 13.08 -11.05
N GLU A 75 11.23 14.08 -10.67
CA GLU A 75 10.31 13.99 -9.54
C GLU A 75 9.26 12.89 -9.73
N LEU A 76 8.56 12.87 -10.87
CA LEU A 76 7.54 11.85 -11.15
C LEU A 76 8.15 10.46 -11.32
N ALA A 77 9.31 10.36 -11.97
CA ALA A 77 10.04 9.10 -12.11
C ALA A 77 10.41 8.52 -10.73
N ARG A 78 10.87 9.37 -9.80
CA ARG A 78 11.14 8.98 -8.41
C ARG A 78 9.88 8.53 -7.68
N VAL A 79 8.72 9.13 -7.93
CA VAL A 79 7.44 8.66 -7.37
C VAL A 79 7.12 7.24 -7.87
N TYR A 80 7.26 6.98 -9.18
CA TYR A 80 7.02 5.64 -9.71
C TYR A 80 7.98 4.59 -9.13
N GLU A 81 9.26 4.92 -9.09
CA GLU A 81 10.31 4.09 -8.51
C GLU A 81 10.03 3.79 -7.04
N ALA A 82 9.75 4.81 -6.23
CA ALA A 82 9.51 4.67 -4.80
C ALA A 82 8.28 3.79 -4.51
N THR A 83 7.19 3.95 -5.27
CA THR A 83 5.98 3.12 -5.13
C THR A 83 6.28 1.64 -5.35
N VAL A 84 6.94 1.29 -6.46
CA VAL A 84 7.28 -0.12 -6.76
C VAL A 84 8.36 -0.66 -5.82
N HIS A 85 9.29 0.19 -5.39
CA HIS A 85 10.30 -0.17 -4.39
C HIS A 85 9.66 -0.51 -3.05
N ASN A 86 8.73 0.30 -2.56
CA ASN A 86 8.01 0.06 -1.31
C ASN A 86 7.18 -1.23 -1.38
N LEU A 87 6.58 -1.51 -2.53
CA LEU A 87 5.91 -2.78 -2.81
C LEU A 87 6.90 -3.96 -2.73
N GLN A 88 8.06 -3.88 -3.39
CA GLN A 88 9.08 -4.93 -3.31
C GLN A 88 9.60 -5.12 -1.89
N SER A 89 9.84 -4.03 -1.16
CA SER A 89 10.26 -4.04 0.24
C SER A 89 9.25 -4.76 1.11
N THR A 90 7.95 -4.42 0.97
CA THR A 90 6.86 -5.09 1.70
C THR A 90 6.86 -6.60 1.44
N TYR A 91 6.99 -7.01 0.17
CA TYR A 91 7.09 -8.42 -0.21
C TYR A 91 8.32 -9.09 0.45
N ASP A 92 9.50 -8.48 0.28
CA ASP A 92 10.76 -9.07 0.74
C ASP A 92 10.86 -9.15 2.28
N THR A 93 10.17 -8.26 3.00
CA THR A 93 10.10 -8.26 4.46
C THR A 93 9.12 -9.30 5.01
N HIS A 94 7.93 -9.44 4.40
CA HIS A 94 6.83 -10.19 5.02
C HIS A 94 6.49 -11.51 4.33
N ILE A 95 6.85 -11.70 3.06
CA ILE A 95 6.45 -12.86 2.27
C ILE A 95 7.65 -13.73 1.90
N ARG A 96 8.81 -13.10 1.65
CA ARG A 96 9.99 -13.84 1.20
C ARG A 96 10.47 -14.84 2.26
N ASN A 97 10.76 -16.06 1.83
CA ASN A 97 11.17 -17.20 2.65
C ASN A 97 10.12 -17.68 3.66
N THR A 98 8.85 -17.29 3.52
CA THR A 98 7.77 -17.87 4.33
C THR A 98 7.30 -19.21 3.74
N VAL A 99 6.55 -19.96 4.55
CA VAL A 99 5.90 -21.20 4.08
C VAL A 99 4.88 -20.90 2.97
N LEU A 100 4.23 -19.75 3.02
CA LEU A 100 3.28 -19.32 1.98
C LEU A 100 3.96 -19.15 0.62
N GLU A 101 5.11 -18.45 0.56
CA GLU A 101 5.85 -18.28 -0.70
C GLU A 101 6.28 -19.62 -1.31
N GLY A 102 6.68 -20.58 -0.47
CA GLY A 102 7.06 -21.92 -0.92
C GLY A 102 5.89 -22.79 -1.40
N ARG A 103 4.66 -22.49 -0.95
CA ARG A 103 3.44 -23.25 -1.30
C ARG A 103 2.69 -22.67 -2.48
N ASP A 104 2.64 -21.35 -2.62
CA ASP A 104 1.92 -20.69 -3.70
C ASP A 104 2.89 -20.15 -4.78
N PRO A 105 3.00 -20.79 -5.95
CA PRO A 105 3.90 -20.37 -7.02
C PRO A 105 3.52 -19.02 -7.64
N ARG A 106 2.34 -18.48 -7.33
CA ARG A 106 1.92 -17.13 -7.74
C ARG A 106 2.74 -16.06 -7.03
N LEU A 107 3.17 -16.28 -5.79
CA LEU A 107 3.92 -15.28 -5.02
C LEU A 107 5.30 -14.97 -5.63
N PRO A 108 6.18 -15.96 -5.91
CA PRO A 108 7.45 -15.69 -6.59
C PRO A 108 7.28 -15.08 -7.99
N ARG A 109 6.20 -15.43 -8.71
CA ARG A 109 5.88 -14.85 -10.01
C ARG A 109 5.51 -13.37 -9.88
N LEU A 110 4.67 -13.02 -8.91
CA LEU A 110 4.31 -11.62 -8.63
C LEU A 110 5.55 -10.81 -8.26
N ARG A 111 6.43 -11.36 -7.40
CA ARG A 111 7.74 -10.77 -7.08
C ARG A 111 8.59 -10.53 -8.31
N GLY A 112 8.58 -11.45 -9.28
CA GLY A 112 9.25 -11.30 -10.56
C GLY A 112 8.75 -10.08 -11.35
N HIS A 113 7.43 -9.86 -11.41
CA HIS A 113 6.84 -8.67 -12.03
C HIS A 113 7.25 -7.39 -11.30
N ILE A 114 7.21 -7.39 -9.95
CA ILE A 114 7.61 -6.26 -9.12
C ILE A 114 9.06 -5.88 -9.41
N SER A 115 9.98 -6.86 -9.35
CA SER A 115 11.40 -6.62 -9.55
C SER A 115 11.74 -6.21 -10.99
N GLY A 116 11.08 -6.80 -11.98
CA GLY A 116 11.23 -6.40 -13.38
C GLY A 116 10.80 -4.95 -13.60
N ALA A 117 9.65 -4.55 -13.06
CA ALA A 117 9.17 -3.18 -13.15
C ALA A 117 10.07 -2.19 -12.39
N LEU A 118 10.54 -2.55 -11.19
CA LEU A 118 11.42 -1.70 -10.38
C LEU A 118 12.68 -1.29 -11.14
N HIS A 119 13.41 -2.25 -11.71
CA HIS A 119 14.66 -1.95 -12.41
C HIS A 119 14.45 -1.10 -13.66
N LEU A 120 13.33 -1.28 -14.37
CA LEU A 120 12.99 -0.43 -15.50
C LEU A 120 12.66 1.00 -15.05
N LEU A 121 11.92 1.16 -13.95
CA LEU A 121 11.61 2.49 -13.41
C LEU A 121 12.85 3.20 -12.85
N GLN A 122 13.77 2.49 -12.22
CA GLN A 122 15.08 3.03 -11.85
C GLN A 122 15.85 3.59 -13.05
N ALA A 123 15.83 2.85 -14.18
CA ALA A 123 16.43 3.33 -15.43
C ALA A 123 15.72 4.59 -15.94
N VAL A 124 14.39 4.69 -15.86
CA VAL A 124 13.64 5.92 -16.18
C VAL A 124 14.11 7.08 -15.32
N THR A 125 14.24 6.90 -14.00
CA THR A 125 14.72 7.94 -13.07
C THR A 125 16.12 8.44 -13.46
N TYR A 126 17.04 7.53 -13.79
CA TYR A 126 18.39 7.92 -14.20
C TYR A 126 18.42 8.71 -15.52
N LEU A 127 17.56 8.35 -16.48
CA LEU A 127 17.48 9.06 -17.76
C LEU A 127 16.77 10.41 -17.63
N ALA A 128 15.71 10.49 -16.82
CA ALA A 128 15.04 11.75 -16.47
C ALA A 128 16.03 12.71 -15.80
N HIS A 129 16.76 12.23 -14.79
CA HIS A 129 17.82 12.98 -14.14
C HIS A 129 18.89 13.47 -15.12
N PHE A 130 19.31 12.60 -16.05
CA PHE A 130 20.29 12.95 -17.07
C PHE A 130 19.79 14.11 -17.93
N VAL A 131 18.56 14.02 -18.47
CA VAL A 131 17.97 15.06 -19.33
C VAL A 131 17.84 16.39 -18.58
N GLU A 132 17.29 16.38 -17.36
CA GLU A 132 17.07 17.61 -16.58
C GLU A 132 18.39 18.27 -16.12
N ARG A 133 19.33 17.49 -15.58
CA ARG A 133 20.60 18.05 -15.08
C ARG A 133 21.56 18.46 -16.18
N HIS A 134 21.59 17.75 -17.31
CA HIS A 134 22.46 18.14 -18.43
C HIS A 134 21.94 19.40 -19.16
N GLU A 135 20.62 19.62 -19.26
CA GLU A 135 20.06 20.86 -19.84
C GLU A 135 20.38 22.11 -18.98
N ALA A 136 20.32 21.97 -17.65
CA ALA A 136 20.56 23.09 -16.72
C ALA A 136 22.05 23.42 -16.52
N ALA A 137 22.94 22.43 -16.64
CA ALA A 137 24.37 22.61 -16.49
C ALA A 137 25.04 23.18 -17.76
N PHE A 138 24.61 22.75 -18.95
CA PHE A 138 25.27 23.09 -20.21
C PHE A 138 25.06 24.55 -20.66
N ARG A 139 23.91 25.16 -20.34
CA ARG A 139 23.69 26.61 -20.53
C ARG A 139 24.68 27.50 -19.75
N ARG A 140 25.39 26.95 -18.75
CA ARG A 140 26.27 27.70 -17.85
C ARG A 140 27.77 27.48 -18.06
N SER A 141 28.21 26.49 -18.82
CA SER A 141 29.65 26.17 -18.95
C SER A 141 30.09 26.09 -20.42
N ALA A 142 30.50 27.24 -20.97
CA ALA A 142 31.23 27.28 -22.23
C ALA A 142 32.64 26.68 -22.03
N GLY A 143 32.90 25.47 -22.54
CA GLY A 143 34.28 24.99 -22.69
C GLY A 143 34.58 23.52 -22.38
N ALA A 144 33.62 22.70 -21.97
CA ALA A 144 33.85 21.26 -21.81
C ALA A 144 33.12 20.48 -22.92
N THR A 145 33.87 19.75 -23.77
CA THR A 145 33.30 18.76 -24.69
C THR A 145 32.61 17.70 -23.82
N SER A 146 31.28 17.70 -23.85
CA SER A 146 30.45 17.06 -22.82
C SER A 146 29.86 15.76 -23.35
N ILE A 147 29.54 14.82 -22.46
CA ILE A 147 28.73 13.62 -22.77
C ILE A 147 27.41 14.01 -23.48
N GLY A 148 26.88 15.21 -23.21
CA GLY A 148 25.70 15.75 -23.88
C GLY A 148 25.88 16.07 -25.38
N ASP A 149 27.12 16.27 -25.85
CA ASP A 149 27.42 16.42 -27.29
C ASP A 149 27.50 15.06 -28.01
N LEU A 150 27.68 13.97 -27.25
CA LEU A 150 27.76 12.60 -27.74
C LEU A 150 26.40 11.87 -27.73
N VAL A 151 25.47 12.32 -26.90
CA VAL A 151 24.18 11.64 -26.68
C VAL A 151 23.03 12.59 -26.99
N GLU A 152 22.30 12.29 -28.06
CA GLU A 152 21.15 13.08 -28.49
C GLU A 152 20.00 12.98 -27.48
N ARG A 153 19.45 14.14 -27.06
CA ARG A 153 18.33 14.22 -26.11
C ARG A 153 17.12 13.41 -26.58
N SER A 154 16.75 13.56 -27.84
CA SER A 154 15.60 12.90 -28.46
C SER A 154 15.68 11.38 -28.34
N GLU A 155 16.90 10.83 -28.39
CA GLU A 155 17.21 9.42 -28.22
C GLU A 155 17.14 8.97 -26.76
N VAL A 156 17.59 9.79 -25.81
CA VAL A 156 17.42 9.50 -24.37
C VAL A 156 15.95 9.45 -24.00
N GLU A 157 15.16 10.42 -24.44
CA GLU A 157 13.71 10.45 -24.23
C GLU A 157 13.04 9.24 -24.89
N ARG A 158 13.47 8.86 -26.09
CA ARG A 158 12.99 7.65 -26.78
C ARG A 158 13.28 6.38 -25.99
N VAL A 159 14.49 6.23 -25.48
CA VAL A 159 14.89 5.06 -24.67
C VAL A 159 14.12 5.03 -23.35
N ALA A 160 14.02 6.16 -22.65
CA ALA A 160 13.28 6.26 -21.39
C ALA A 160 11.81 5.85 -21.56
N ILE A 161 11.13 6.37 -22.59
CA ILE A 161 9.71 6.10 -22.83
C ILE A 161 9.50 4.71 -23.42
N HIS A 162 10.13 4.39 -24.56
CA HIS A 162 9.80 3.19 -25.33
C HIS A 162 10.46 1.92 -24.80
N SER A 163 11.68 2.03 -24.25
CA SER A 163 12.43 0.86 -23.76
C SER A 163 12.20 0.60 -22.28
N PHE A 164 12.00 1.64 -21.47
CA PHE A 164 11.88 1.48 -20.02
C PHE A 164 10.45 1.68 -19.51
N LEU A 165 9.86 2.86 -19.61
CA LEU A 165 8.54 3.15 -19.03
C LEU A 165 7.43 2.30 -19.66
N LEU A 166 7.41 2.15 -21.00
CA LEU A 166 6.44 1.32 -21.69
C LEU A 166 6.54 -0.16 -21.31
N TRP A 167 7.76 -0.67 -21.08
CA TRP A 167 7.95 -2.05 -20.64
C TRP A 167 7.65 -2.24 -19.16
N ALA A 168 7.95 -1.25 -18.30
CA ALA A 168 7.53 -1.25 -16.90
C ALA A 168 6.00 -1.36 -16.80
N HIS A 169 5.29 -0.54 -17.58
CA HIS A 169 3.83 -0.63 -17.72
C HIS A 169 3.38 -2.03 -18.15
N ARG A 170 3.95 -2.59 -19.21
CA ARG A 170 3.57 -3.93 -19.70
C ARG A 170 3.83 -5.04 -18.67
N ILE A 171 4.95 -4.99 -17.96
CA ILE A 171 5.29 -5.98 -16.93
C ILE A 171 4.29 -5.89 -15.79
N LEU A 172 3.97 -4.67 -15.30
CA LEU A 172 2.96 -4.46 -14.26
C LEU A 172 1.59 -4.97 -14.71
N GLN A 173 1.15 -4.58 -15.91
CA GLN A 173 -0.15 -5.00 -16.45
C GLN A 173 -0.24 -6.53 -16.63
N SER A 174 0.84 -7.19 -17.04
CA SER A 174 0.86 -8.66 -17.14
C SER A 174 0.76 -9.37 -15.78
N GLY A 175 1.06 -8.69 -14.68
CA GLY A 175 0.91 -9.22 -13.32
C GLY A 175 -0.42 -8.85 -12.65
N VAL A 176 -1.27 -8.02 -13.26
CA VAL A 176 -2.55 -7.58 -12.65
C VAL A 176 -3.45 -8.76 -12.33
N GLY A 177 -3.70 -9.65 -13.31
CA GLY A 177 -4.54 -10.83 -13.08
C GLY A 177 -4.01 -11.74 -11.96
N LEU A 178 -2.68 -11.81 -11.79
CA LEU A 178 -2.07 -12.56 -10.70
C LEU A 178 -2.37 -11.95 -9.33
N ALA A 179 -2.30 -10.62 -9.22
CA ALA A 179 -2.66 -9.90 -8.00
C ALA A 179 -4.16 -10.00 -7.71
N GLU A 180 -5.03 -9.91 -8.73
CA GLU A 180 -6.48 -10.10 -8.61
C GLU A 180 -6.86 -11.51 -8.16
N GLU A 181 -6.10 -12.53 -8.53
CA GLU A 181 -6.30 -13.91 -8.06
C GLU A 181 -5.77 -14.14 -6.63
N LEU A 182 -4.71 -13.43 -6.24
CA LEU A 182 -4.11 -13.54 -4.90
C LEU A 182 -4.96 -12.85 -3.84
N LEU A 183 -5.48 -11.65 -4.14
CA LEU A 183 -6.22 -10.84 -3.19
C LEU A 183 -7.39 -11.59 -2.51
N PRO A 184 -8.34 -12.24 -3.21
CA PRO A 184 -9.42 -12.99 -2.58
C PRO A 184 -8.97 -14.31 -1.94
N ALA A 185 -7.82 -14.88 -2.35
CA ALA A 185 -7.30 -16.11 -1.77
C ALA A 185 -6.66 -15.89 -0.39
N TYR A 186 -6.27 -14.64 -0.11
CA TYR A 186 -5.54 -14.25 1.10
C TYR A 186 -6.25 -13.15 1.91
N SER A 187 -7.48 -12.79 1.52
CA SER A 187 -8.35 -11.91 2.30
C SER A 187 -9.55 -12.68 2.85
N ASN A 188 -9.93 -12.38 4.09
CA ASN A 188 -11.14 -12.90 4.69
C ASN A 188 -12.23 -11.84 4.53
N LEU A 189 -12.82 -11.82 3.33
CA LEU A 189 -13.80 -10.81 2.96
C LEU A 189 -15.11 -10.99 3.72
N GLN A 190 -15.51 -9.96 4.47
CA GLN A 190 -16.73 -9.94 5.28
C GLN A 190 -17.55 -8.68 5.02
N GLU A 191 -18.78 -8.70 5.50
CA GLU A 191 -19.66 -7.53 5.54
C GLU A 191 -19.95 -7.17 7.00
N LEU A 192 -19.88 -5.88 7.31
CA LEU A 192 -20.08 -5.33 8.64
C LEU A 192 -21.08 -4.19 8.58
N ALA A 193 -22.28 -4.42 9.12
CA ALA A 193 -23.29 -3.39 9.30
C ALA A 193 -23.13 -2.70 10.66
N LEU A 194 -22.98 -1.38 10.65
CA LEU A 194 -22.85 -0.54 11.84
C LEU A 194 -23.88 0.58 11.81
N GLU A 195 -24.28 1.03 12.99
CA GLU A 195 -25.17 2.19 13.13
C GLU A 195 -24.40 3.33 13.81
N LEU A 196 -24.58 4.55 13.32
CA LEU A 196 -23.99 5.75 13.91
C LEU A 196 -24.56 5.97 15.31
N PRO A 197 -23.71 6.14 16.34
CA PRO A 197 -24.17 6.45 17.68
C PRO A 197 -24.99 7.75 17.74
N ASP A 198 -25.92 7.85 18.68
CA ASP A 198 -26.72 9.06 18.88
C ASP A 198 -25.86 10.28 19.17
N GLY A 199 -26.15 11.38 18.45
CA GLY A 199 -25.41 12.64 18.56
C GLY A 199 -24.03 12.67 17.88
N VAL A 200 -23.63 11.59 17.19
CA VAL A 200 -22.38 11.52 16.43
C VAL A 200 -22.67 11.67 14.94
N ALA A 201 -21.84 12.47 14.24
CA ALA A 201 -21.90 12.66 12.80
C ALA A 201 -20.56 12.27 12.15
N LEU A 202 -20.61 11.61 11.00
CA LEU A 202 -19.40 11.20 10.28
C LEU A 202 -18.85 12.35 9.42
N HIS A 203 -18.28 13.36 10.06
CA HIS A 203 -17.59 14.47 9.37
C HIS A 203 -16.10 14.14 9.14
N ALA A 204 -15.33 15.14 8.70
CA ALA A 204 -13.92 15.00 8.31
C ALA A 204 -13.01 14.22 9.28
N ARG A 205 -13.19 14.39 10.60
CA ARG A 205 -12.30 13.77 11.59
C ARG A 205 -12.59 12.27 11.78
N PRO A 206 -13.82 11.85 12.13
CA PRO A 206 -14.21 10.44 12.08
C PRO A 206 -13.90 9.75 10.75
N ALA A 207 -14.13 10.44 9.62
CA ALA A 207 -13.81 9.95 8.29
C ALA A 207 -12.30 9.68 8.12
N ALA A 208 -11.45 10.60 8.57
CA ALA A 208 -10.00 10.42 8.53
C ALA A 208 -9.53 9.23 9.37
N LEU A 209 -10.18 8.93 10.49
CA LEU A 209 -9.86 7.74 11.31
C LEU A 209 -10.22 6.44 10.58
N ILE A 210 -11.34 6.39 9.88
CA ILE A 210 -11.70 5.25 9.03
C ILE A 210 -10.67 5.07 7.92
N VAL A 211 -10.32 6.16 7.21
CA VAL A 211 -9.28 6.14 6.18
C VAL A 211 -7.94 5.65 6.74
N GLY A 212 -7.55 6.12 7.93
CA GLY A 212 -6.34 5.67 8.62
C GLY A 212 -6.34 4.17 8.93
N ILE A 213 -7.48 3.60 9.32
CA ILE A 213 -7.62 2.14 9.51
C ILE A 213 -7.41 1.42 8.18
N VAL A 214 -8.10 1.85 7.12
CA VAL A 214 -8.00 1.20 5.80
C VAL A 214 -6.55 1.27 5.27
N ASN A 215 -5.90 2.42 5.40
CA ASN A 215 -4.51 2.62 4.98
C ASN A 215 -3.52 1.81 5.82
N HIS A 216 -3.75 1.69 7.14
CA HIS A 216 -2.90 0.90 8.02
C HIS A 216 -2.83 -0.58 7.59
N TYR A 217 -3.98 -1.17 7.22
CA TYR A 217 -4.03 -2.57 6.78
C TYR A 217 -3.75 -2.74 5.27
N GLY A 218 -3.85 -1.68 4.47
CA GLY A 218 -3.52 -1.66 3.05
C GLY A 218 -4.34 -2.63 2.19
N THR A 219 -5.51 -3.05 2.67
CA THR A 219 -6.48 -3.89 1.94
C THR A 219 -7.75 -3.09 1.67
N PRO A 220 -8.42 -3.30 0.53
CA PRO A 220 -9.56 -2.49 0.12
C PRO A 220 -10.75 -2.70 1.07
N VAL A 221 -11.41 -1.59 1.41
CA VAL A 221 -12.67 -1.57 2.14
C VAL A 221 -13.65 -0.68 1.39
N GLU A 222 -14.81 -1.23 1.05
CA GLU A 222 -15.94 -0.49 0.48
C GLU A 222 -16.90 -0.08 1.60
N LEU A 223 -17.49 1.11 1.46
CA LEU A 223 -18.62 1.57 2.27
C LEU A 223 -19.84 1.72 1.36
N GLU A 224 -20.97 1.15 1.77
CA GLU A 224 -22.29 1.41 1.21
C GLU A 224 -23.15 2.22 2.20
N LEU A 225 -23.71 3.33 1.73
CA LEU A 225 -24.60 4.23 2.48
C LEU A 225 -25.67 4.80 1.55
N GLY A 226 -26.95 4.65 1.92
CA GLY A 226 -28.07 5.13 1.08
C GLY A 226 -28.05 4.56 -0.35
N GLY A 227 -27.59 3.32 -0.52
CA GLY A 227 -27.44 2.67 -1.83
C GLY A 227 -26.28 3.19 -2.70
N ARG A 228 -25.44 4.09 -2.18
CA ARG A 228 -24.21 4.55 -2.84
C ARG A 228 -23.01 3.84 -2.25
N ARG A 229 -22.09 3.40 -3.10
CA ARG A 229 -20.82 2.78 -2.71
C ARG A 229 -19.65 3.73 -2.90
N CYS A 230 -18.66 3.65 -2.01
CA CYS A 230 -17.38 4.33 -2.14
C CYS A 230 -16.23 3.52 -1.56
N ASN A 231 -15.01 3.87 -1.95
CA ASN A 231 -13.80 3.38 -1.30
C ASN A 231 -13.61 4.07 0.06
N ALA A 232 -13.65 3.29 1.15
CA ALA A 232 -13.48 3.81 2.50
C ALA A 232 -12.05 4.26 2.83
N GLY A 233 -11.06 3.91 2.00
CA GLY A 233 -9.71 4.47 2.05
C GLY A 233 -9.56 5.83 1.36
N SER A 234 -10.60 6.31 0.67
CA SER A 234 -10.61 7.62 0.00
C SER A 234 -11.39 8.64 0.82
N ILE A 235 -10.68 9.60 1.44
CA ILE A 235 -11.32 10.64 2.27
C ILE A 235 -12.35 11.44 1.47
N LEU A 236 -12.08 11.72 0.20
CA LEU A 236 -12.96 12.50 -0.66
C LEU A 236 -14.24 11.72 -0.98
N GLU A 237 -14.12 10.47 -1.43
CA GLU A 237 -15.29 9.66 -1.76
C GLU A 237 -16.16 9.37 -0.53
N LEU A 238 -15.52 9.12 0.61
CA LEU A 238 -16.21 8.89 1.87
C LEU A 238 -17.01 10.13 2.30
N LEU A 239 -16.39 11.31 2.30
CA LEU A 239 -17.07 12.56 2.66
C LEU A 239 -18.18 12.94 1.68
N VAL A 240 -17.96 12.74 0.37
CA VAL A 240 -19.01 12.96 -0.64
C VAL A 240 -20.19 12.02 -0.42
N THR A 241 -19.92 10.74 -0.14
CA THR A 241 -20.96 9.73 0.05
C THR A 241 -21.78 9.99 1.31
N VAL A 242 -21.12 10.38 2.40
CA VAL A 242 -21.78 10.75 3.66
C VAL A 242 -22.57 12.05 3.50
N GLY A 243 -21.95 13.09 2.92
CA GLY A 243 -22.60 14.39 2.71
C GLY A 243 -23.80 14.32 1.77
N SER A 244 -23.84 13.33 0.86
CA SER A 244 -24.99 13.08 -0.02
C SER A 244 -26.13 12.33 0.66
N ASN A 245 -25.89 11.71 1.82
CA ASN A 245 -26.86 10.91 2.57
C ASN A 245 -26.89 11.29 4.06
N PRO A 246 -27.24 12.54 4.41
CA PRO A 246 -27.09 13.08 5.76
C PRO A 246 -28.02 12.43 6.81
N ASP A 247 -29.15 11.87 6.37
CA ASP A 247 -30.13 11.21 7.24
C ASP A 247 -29.84 9.72 7.46
N GLU A 248 -28.92 9.15 6.68
CA GLU A 248 -28.56 7.74 6.79
C GLU A 248 -27.65 7.50 7.99
N ARG A 249 -28.08 6.59 8.87
CA ARG A 249 -27.34 6.23 10.08
C ARG A 249 -26.76 4.83 10.02
N ARG A 250 -27.14 4.02 9.02
CA ARG A 250 -26.69 2.64 8.86
C ARG A 250 -25.63 2.53 7.77
N PHE A 251 -24.45 2.10 8.16
CA PHE A 251 -23.26 1.96 7.33
C PHE A 251 -23.02 0.48 7.08
N LEU A 252 -22.83 0.09 5.82
CA LEU A 252 -22.45 -1.26 5.46
C LEU A 252 -21.03 -1.25 4.90
N PHE A 253 -20.08 -1.78 5.65
CA PHE A 253 -18.71 -1.94 5.21
C PHE A 253 -18.49 -3.33 4.62
N ARG A 254 -17.66 -3.43 3.60
CA ARG A 254 -17.24 -4.70 2.98
C ARG A 254 -15.74 -4.68 2.75
N GLY A 255 -15.03 -5.68 3.26
CA GLY A 255 -13.57 -5.72 3.19
C GLY A 255 -12.99 -6.85 4.02
N ASP A 256 -11.67 -6.85 4.20
CA ASP A 256 -10.99 -7.84 5.04
C ASP A 256 -11.42 -7.76 6.51
N SER A 257 -11.49 -8.91 7.19
CA SER A 257 -11.98 -9.02 8.57
C SER A 257 -11.27 -8.11 9.58
N ARG A 258 -9.98 -7.81 9.38
CA ARG A 258 -9.16 -7.01 10.31
C ARG A 258 -9.47 -5.52 10.27
N PRO A 259 -9.40 -4.81 9.11
CA PRO A 259 -9.84 -3.42 9.05
C PRO A 259 -11.31 -3.27 9.46
N LEU A 260 -12.18 -4.25 9.14
CA LEU A 260 -13.56 -4.25 9.63
C LEU A 260 -13.66 -4.34 11.15
N GLY A 261 -12.86 -5.20 11.79
CA GLY A 261 -12.78 -5.29 13.26
C GLY A 261 -12.38 -3.97 13.91
N ASP A 262 -11.40 -3.27 13.35
CA ASP A 262 -10.95 -1.97 13.86
C ASP A 262 -11.96 -0.85 13.60
N ILE A 263 -12.66 -0.87 12.45
CA ILE A 263 -13.80 0.03 12.19
C ILE A 263 -14.91 -0.21 13.23
N GLN A 264 -15.21 -1.46 13.55
CA GLN A 264 -16.19 -1.79 14.60
C GLN A 264 -15.78 -1.18 15.96
N LEU A 265 -14.52 -1.35 16.36
CA LEU A 265 -13.99 -0.77 17.60
C LEU A 265 -14.06 0.76 17.60
N LEU A 266 -13.80 1.39 16.45
CA LEU A 266 -13.89 2.84 16.28
C LEU A 266 -15.34 3.33 16.48
N PHE A 267 -16.33 2.65 15.91
CA PHE A 267 -17.75 2.96 16.12
C PHE A 267 -18.18 2.76 17.58
N GLN A 268 -17.74 1.68 18.23
CA GLN A 268 -17.97 1.44 19.67
C GLN A 268 -17.37 2.55 20.56
N SER A 269 -16.30 3.20 20.07
CA SER A 269 -15.62 4.31 20.73
C SER A 269 -16.18 5.68 20.33
N ALA A 270 -17.40 5.73 19.80
CA ALA A 270 -18.04 6.95 19.30
C ALA A 270 -17.17 7.72 18.30
N LEU A 271 -16.50 7.00 17.41
CA LEU A 271 -15.68 7.54 16.32
C LEU A 271 -14.58 8.52 16.77
N GLY A 272 -14.11 8.39 18.01
CA GLY A 272 -13.06 9.26 18.55
C GLY A 272 -13.52 10.66 18.95
N GLU A 273 -14.85 10.91 19.06
CA GLU A 273 -15.40 12.19 19.54
C GLU A 273 -14.90 12.58 20.94
N LYS A 274 -14.58 11.59 21.78
CA LYS A 274 -13.98 11.80 23.11
C LYS A 274 -12.48 12.08 23.08
N GLY A 275 -11.90 12.27 21.89
CA GLY A 275 -10.48 12.48 21.66
C GLY A 275 -9.71 11.19 21.41
N LEU A 276 -8.54 11.32 20.77
CA LEU A 276 -7.70 10.17 20.38
C LEU A 276 -7.14 9.40 21.58
N SER A 277 -6.97 10.08 22.72
CA SER A 277 -6.52 9.47 23.98
C SER A 277 -7.52 8.46 24.56
N ALA A 278 -8.81 8.60 24.21
CA ALA A 278 -9.89 7.72 24.64
C ALA A 278 -10.06 6.48 23.73
N LEU A 279 -9.33 6.41 22.61
CA LEU A 279 -9.39 5.25 21.72
C LEU A 279 -8.79 4.00 22.42
N PRO A 280 -9.36 2.80 22.15
CA PRO A 280 -8.86 1.55 22.67
C PRO A 280 -7.42 1.30 22.24
N ARG A 281 -6.70 0.47 23.00
CA ARG A 281 -5.26 0.19 22.77
C ARG A 281 -4.98 -0.30 21.34
N GLN A 282 -5.90 -1.06 20.79
CA GLN A 282 -5.85 -1.61 19.44
C GLN A 282 -5.77 -0.52 18.36
N LEU A 283 -6.39 0.64 18.59
CA LEU A 283 -6.44 1.76 17.64
C LEU A 283 -5.39 2.84 17.91
N GLN A 284 -4.36 2.56 18.72
CA GLN A 284 -3.35 3.55 19.09
C GLN A 284 -2.50 4.01 17.91
N TYR A 285 -2.35 3.19 16.87
CA TYR A 285 -1.63 3.55 15.65
C TYR A 285 -2.28 4.74 14.92
N LEU A 286 -3.56 5.02 15.15
CA LEU A 286 -4.26 6.20 14.60
C LEU A 286 -3.89 7.52 15.29
N ARG A 287 -3.00 7.49 16.28
CA ARG A 287 -2.49 8.68 16.98
C ARG A 287 -1.26 9.27 16.31
N GLU A 288 -0.60 8.49 15.45
CA GLU A 288 0.69 8.82 14.86
C GLU A 288 0.55 8.98 13.34
N GLU A 289 -0.20 10.00 12.90
CA GLU A 289 -0.08 10.60 11.55
C GLU A 289 -0.33 12.12 11.63
#